data_AF-A0A3C1YQF8-F1
#
_entry.id   AF-A0A3C1YQF8-F1
#
_cell.length_a   1.000
_cell.length_b   1.000
_cell.length_c   1.000
_cell.angle_alpha   90.00
_cell.angle_beta   90.00
_cell.angle_gamma   90.00
#
_symmetry.space_group_name_H-M   'P 1'
#
loop_
_entity.id
_entity.type
_entity.pdbx_description
1 polymer ?
#
loop_
_entity_poly.entity_id
_entity_poly.type
_entity_poly.pdbx_seq_one_letter_code
_entity_poly.pdbx_strand_id
1 'polypeptide(L)'
;MTKPLKLIASILVYVAIIFSMTIADPEFLKPDVESVIVQPNKSFSLSSEQLSDIEKKRTAFGLVAIICLATGYGLFVRSIGKEYKRRTEIETEMKIAQSIHESLLPKSAVKTDWCEIAGVSLPATEIGGDFYDIIKLSESKILIVIADASGHGTGAGVLSAMTKSSIIQELQHTQSLAEL
;
A
#
# COMPACT_ATOMS: atom_id res chain seq x y z
N MET A 1 -2.88 3.83 -10.14
CA MET A 1 -3.24 2.63 -9.33
C MET A 1 -4.30 1.69 -9.96
N THR A 2 -4.91 1.98 -11.12
CA THR A 2 -6.07 1.18 -11.60
C THR A 2 -5.78 0.13 -12.69
N LYS A 3 -4.59 0.14 -13.31
CA LYS A 3 -4.27 -0.75 -14.45
C LYS A 3 -4.31 -2.26 -14.13
N PRO A 4 -3.73 -2.77 -13.02
CA PRO A 4 -3.74 -4.22 -12.75
C PRO A 4 -5.12 -4.71 -12.30
N LEU A 5 -5.84 -3.90 -11.53
CA LEU A 5 -7.19 -4.22 -11.05
C LEU A 5 -8.19 -4.33 -12.22
N LYS A 6 -8.06 -3.44 -13.22
CA LYS A 6 -8.86 -3.51 -14.46
C LYS A 6 -8.56 -4.76 -15.28
N LEU A 7 -7.31 -5.21 -15.32
CA LEU A 7 -6.91 -6.42 -16.03
C LEU A 7 -7.50 -7.68 -15.37
N ILE A 8 -7.44 -7.76 -14.04
CA ILE A 8 -8.02 -8.88 -13.28
C ILE A 8 -9.53 -8.93 -13.42
N ALA A 9 -10.21 -7.77 -13.30
CA ALA A 9 -11.64 -7.67 -13.52
C ALA A 9 -12.03 -8.10 -14.95
N SER A 10 -11.23 -7.71 -15.95
CA SER A 10 -11.44 -8.13 -17.35
C SER A 10 -11.31 -9.65 -17.52
N ILE A 11 -10.28 -10.26 -16.91
CA ILE A 11 -10.09 -11.72 -16.95
C ILE A 11 -11.24 -12.46 -16.25
N LEU A 12 -11.69 -12.00 -15.09
CA LEU A 12 -12.84 -12.59 -14.38
C LEU A 12 -14.14 -12.51 -15.19
N VAL A 13 -14.38 -11.36 -15.83
CA VAL A 13 -15.52 -11.18 -16.75
C VAL A 13 -15.40 -12.11 -17.95
N TYR A 14 -14.20 -12.29 -18.52
CA TYR A 14 -13.98 -13.19 -19.65
C TYR A 14 -14.20 -14.66 -19.27
N VAL A 15 -13.75 -15.09 -18.09
CA VAL A 15 -14.00 -16.44 -17.56
C VAL A 15 -15.50 -16.66 -17.30
N ALA A 16 -16.19 -15.67 -16.72
CA ALA A 16 -17.64 -15.74 -16.49
C ALA A 16 -18.43 -15.78 -17.81
N ILE A 17 -18.01 -15.04 -18.84
CA ILE A 17 -18.61 -15.08 -20.17
C ILE A 17 -18.37 -16.44 -20.83
N ILE A 18 -17.15 -16.97 -20.81
CA ILE A 18 -16.86 -18.29 -21.37
C ILE A 18 -17.69 -19.37 -20.66
N PHE A 19 -17.75 -19.33 -19.33
CA PHE A 19 -18.55 -20.25 -18.53
C PHE A 19 -20.05 -20.12 -18.84
N SER A 20 -20.56 -18.89 -18.96
CA SER A 20 -21.95 -18.62 -19.34
C SER A 20 -22.24 -19.07 -20.78
N MET A 21 -21.31 -18.91 -21.72
CA MET A 21 -21.44 -19.39 -23.09
C MET A 21 -21.38 -20.91 -23.16
N THR A 22 -20.55 -21.57 -22.34
CA THR A 22 -20.52 -23.04 -22.24
C THR A 22 -21.82 -23.62 -21.67
N ILE A 23 -22.46 -22.93 -20.71
CA ILE A 23 -23.78 -23.34 -20.18
C ILE A 23 -24.91 -23.00 -21.16
N ALA A 24 -24.79 -21.88 -21.89
CA ALA A 24 -25.81 -21.39 -22.81
C ALA A 24 -25.73 -21.97 -24.22
N ASP A 25 -24.69 -22.74 -24.56
CA ASP A 25 -24.57 -23.40 -25.85
C ASP A 25 -25.68 -24.45 -26.01
N PRO A 26 -26.70 -24.22 -26.87
CA PRO A 26 -27.86 -25.08 -26.96
C PRO A 26 -27.54 -26.48 -27.49
N GLU A 27 -26.41 -26.65 -28.20
CA GLU A 27 -25.90 -27.96 -28.64
C GLU A 27 -25.35 -28.81 -27.49
N PHE A 28 -24.93 -28.20 -26.38
CA PHE A 28 -24.40 -28.92 -25.22
C PHE A 28 -25.51 -29.62 -24.41
N LEU A 29 -26.75 -29.14 -24.52
CA LEU A 29 -27.92 -29.64 -23.79
C LEU A 29 -29.05 -30.18 -24.69
N LYS A 30 -28.94 -30.06 -26.01
CA LYS A 30 -29.78 -30.80 -26.95
C LYS A 30 -29.09 -32.12 -27.31
N PRO A 31 -29.47 -33.26 -26.70
CA PRO A 31 -29.50 -34.46 -27.53
C PRO A 31 -30.40 -34.15 -28.73
N ASP A 32 -30.11 -34.73 -29.87
CA ASP A 32 -30.78 -34.45 -31.15
C ASP A 32 -32.29 -34.80 -31.09
N VAL A 33 -33.11 -33.94 -30.45
CA VAL A 33 -34.54 -34.20 -30.16
C VAL A 33 -35.38 -34.11 -31.44
N GLU A 34 -34.84 -33.60 -32.55
CA GLU A 34 -35.55 -33.56 -33.83
C GLU A 34 -35.56 -34.91 -34.57
N SER A 35 -34.76 -35.88 -34.14
CA SER A 35 -34.95 -37.28 -34.52
C SER A 35 -35.96 -38.03 -33.62
N VAL A 36 -36.47 -37.36 -32.58
CA VAL A 36 -37.40 -37.92 -31.58
C VAL A 36 -38.84 -37.60 -31.95
N ILE A 37 -39.26 -38.07 -33.13
CA ILE A 37 -40.67 -38.51 -33.25
C ILE A 37 -40.75 -39.79 -32.43
N VAL A 38 -41.37 -39.68 -31.26
CA VAL A 38 -41.59 -40.72 -30.25
C VAL A 38 -42.08 -42.02 -30.91
N GLN A 39 -41.19 -42.99 -31.10
CA GLN A 39 -41.58 -44.40 -31.17
C GLN A 39 -41.70 -44.89 -29.72
N PRO A 40 -42.88 -45.30 -29.24
CA PRO A 40 -43.19 -45.43 -27.81
C PRO A 40 -42.53 -46.63 -27.10
N ASN A 41 -41.44 -47.22 -27.64
CA ASN A 41 -40.78 -48.37 -27.02
C ASN A 41 -39.28 -48.56 -27.39
N LYS A 42 -38.50 -47.48 -27.59
CA LYS A 42 -37.04 -47.59 -27.73
C LYS A 42 -36.34 -46.82 -26.62
N SER A 43 -35.54 -47.54 -25.82
CA SER A 43 -34.65 -46.95 -24.83
C SER A 43 -33.68 -45.98 -25.51
N PHE A 44 -33.61 -44.76 -25.00
CA PHE A 44 -32.66 -43.74 -25.41
C PHE A 44 -31.22 -44.26 -25.21
N SER A 45 -30.57 -44.73 -26.28
CA SER A 45 -29.19 -45.20 -26.25
C SER A 45 -28.32 -44.24 -27.05
N LEU A 46 -27.57 -43.38 -26.35
CA LEU A 46 -26.52 -42.57 -26.95
C LEU A 46 -25.44 -43.51 -27.52
N SER A 47 -25.05 -43.33 -28.78
CA SER A 47 -23.92 -44.07 -29.39
C SER A 47 -22.62 -43.76 -28.62
N SER A 48 -21.77 -44.76 -28.42
CA SER A 48 -20.47 -44.64 -27.73
C SER A 48 -19.55 -43.58 -28.35
N GLU A 49 -19.74 -43.27 -29.64
CA GLU A 49 -19.00 -42.25 -30.36
C GLU A 49 -19.39 -40.83 -29.91
N GLN A 50 -20.69 -40.55 -29.75
CA GLN A 50 -21.23 -39.26 -29.30
C GLN A 50 -20.87 -38.96 -27.83
N LEU A 51 -20.82 -39.98 -26.97
CA LEU A 51 -20.38 -39.83 -25.58
C LEU A 51 -18.90 -39.42 -25.49
N SER A 52 -18.05 -39.98 -26.37
CA SER A 52 -16.61 -39.70 -26.36
C SER A 52 -16.26 -38.26 -26.79
N ASP A 53 -17.04 -37.68 -27.69
CA ASP A 53 -16.86 -36.30 -28.16
C ASP A 53 -17.29 -35.26 -27.10
N ILE A 54 -18.35 -35.56 -26.34
CA ILE A 54 -18.78 -34.73 -25.22
C ILE A 54 -17.74 -34.75 -24.10
N GLU A 55 -17.17 -35.91 -23.78
CA GLU A 55 -16.12 -36.04 -22.77
C GLU A 55 -14.81 -35.32 -23.15
N LYS A 56 -14.40 -35.38 -24.42
CA LYS A 56 -13.23 -34.64 -24.92
C LYS A 56 -13.43 -33.13 -24.87
N LYS A 57 -14.59 -32.62 -25.28
CA LYS A 57 -14.88 -31.18 -25.20
C LYS A 57 -14.89 -30.70 -23.74
N ARG A 58 -15.54 -31.44 -22.83
CA ARG A 58 -15.63 -31.08 -21.40
C ARG A 58 -14.26 -31.03 -20.71
N THR A 59 -13.37 -31.98 -21.02
CA THR A 59 -12.02 -32.02 -20.44
C THR A 59 -11.12 -30.90 -20.96
N ALA A 60 -11.21 -30.57 -22.26
CA ALA A 60 -10.47 -29.46 -22.85
C ALA A 60 -10.83 -28.10 -22.22
N PHE A 61 -12.12 -27.82 -22.04
CA PHE A 61 -12.57 -26.57 -21.40
C PHE A 61 -12.16 -26.48 -19.92
N GLY A 62 -12.27 -27.59 -19.18
CA GLY A 62 -11.84 -27.64 -17.78
C GLY A 62 -10.36 -27.30 -17.61
N LEU A 63 -9.50 -27.83 -18.50
CA LEU A 63 -8.07 -27.52 -18.49
C LEU A 63 -7.78 -26.05 -18.76
N VAL A 64 -8.45 -25.45 -19.76
CA VAL A 64 -8.30 -24.01 -20.07
C VAL A 64 -8.73 -23.15 -18.88
N ALA A 65 -9.85 -23.49 -18.23
CA ALA A 65 -10.33 -22.77 -17.05
C ALA A 65 -9.33 -22.82 -15.90
N ILE A 66 -8.74 -23.99 -15.61
CA ILE A 66 -7.73 -24.15 -14.56
C ILE A 66 -6.48 -23.32 -14.87
N ILE A 67 -6.00 -23.35 -16.12
CA ILE A 67 -4.83 -22.56 -16.53
C ILE A 67 -5.10 -21.06 -16.40
N CYS A 68 -6.28 -20.60 -16.82
CA CYS A 68 -6.69 -19.20 -16.65
C CYS A 68 -6.74 -18.78 -15.18
N LEU A 69 -7.33 -19.61 -14.31
CA LEU A 69 -7.39 -19.35 -12.87
C LEU A 69 -6.00 -19.33 -12.22
N ALA A 70 -5.16 -20.32 -12.52
CA ALA A 70 -3.80 -20.40 -11.99
C ALA A 70 -2.95 -19.20 -12.42
N THR A 71 -3.06 -18.81 -13.69
CA THR A 71 -2.34 -17.64 -14.23
C THR A 71 -2.86 -16.35 -13.60
N GLY A 72 -4.19 -16.19 -13.50
CA GLY A 72 -4.81 -15.04 -12.87
C GLY A 72 -4.42 -14.90 -11.40
N TYR A 73 -4.42 -16.00 -10.64
CA TYR A 73 -3.99 -16.03 -9.25
C TYR A 73 -2.50 -15.67 -9.10
N GLY A 74 -1.63 -16.22 -9.96
CA GLY A 74 -0.20 -15.89 -9.95
C GLY A 74 0.08 -14.40 -10.20
N LEU A 75 -0.62 -13.80 -11.17
CA LEU A 75 -0.54 -12.36 -11.42
C LEU A 75 -1.08 -11.53 -10.25
N PHE A 76 -2.16 -11.98 -9.62
CA PHE A 76 -2.77 -11.33 -8.45
C PHE A 76 -1.80 -11.30 -7.26
N VAL A 77 -1.23 -12.45 -6.89
CA VAL A 77 -0.26 -12.55 -5.80
C VAL A 77 0.96 -11.67 -6.09
N ARG A 78 1.47 -11.70 -7.32
CA ARG A 78 2.60 -10.85 -7.72
C ARG A 78 2.27 -9.36 -7.67
N SER A 79 1.03 -8.97 -7.98
CA SER A 79 0.57 -7.59 -7.89
C SER A 79 0.50 -7.12 -6.43
N ILE A 80 -0.06 -7.93 -5.54
CA ILE A 80 -0.15 -7.60 -4.11
C ILE A 80 1.24 -7.53 -3.48
N GLY A 81 2.12 -8.50 -3.78
CA GLY A 81 3.46 -8.53 -3.22
C GLY A 81 4.30 -7.29 -3.54
N LYS A 82 4.12 -6.71 -4.73
CA LYS A 82 4.80 -5.46 -5.13
C LYS A 82 4.30 -4.25 -4.32
N GLU A 83 3.00 -4.11 -4.17
CA GLU A 83 2.40 -3.01 -3.40
C GLU A 83 2.74 -3.13 -1.92
N TYR A 84 2.75 -4.36 -1.38
CA TYR A 84 3.13 -4.63 0.00
C TYR A 84 4.58 -4.20 0.24
N LYS A 85 5.51 -4.68 -0.60
CA LYS A 85 6.94 -4.32 -0.48
C LYS A 85 7.15 -2.81 -0.53
N ARG A 86 6.49 -2.11 -1.44
CA ARG A 86 6.62 -0.65 -1.58
C ARG A 86 6.07 0.10 -0.37
N ARG A 87 4.94 -0.34 0.18
CA ARG A 87 4.38 0.23 1.42
C ARG A 87 5.33 0.02 2.59
N THR A 88 5.84 -1.19 2.75
CA THR A 88 6.80 -1.51 3.82
C THR A 88 8.05 -0.65 3.68
N GLU A 89 8.62 -0.52 2.48
CA GLU A 89 9.80 0.33 2.22
C GLU A 89 9.54 1.79 2.65
N ILE A 90 8.43 2.39 2.20
CA ILE A 90 8.05 3.76 2.58
C ILE A 90 7.85 3.89 4.09
N GLU A 91 7.18 2.93 4.74
CA GLU A 91 7.00 2.93 6.20
C GLU A 91 8.34 2.86 6.94
N THR A 92 9.30 2.06 6.46
CA THR A 92 10.66 2.04 7.04
C THR A 92 11.38 3.36 6.86
N GLU A 93 11.33 3.96 5.66
CA GLU A 93 11.94 5.27 5.41
C GLU A 93 11.33 6.36 6.28
N MET A 94 10.01 6.35 6.46
CA MET A 94 9.31 7.28 7.35
C MET A 94 9.73 7.11 8.81
N LYS A 95 9.84 5.87 9.32
CA LYS A 95 10.31 5.62 10.69
C LYS A 95 11.74 6.12 10.92
N ILE A 96 12.60 5.95 9.92
CA ILE A 96 13.97 6.48 9.98
C ILE A 96 13.93 8.01 10.03
N ALA A 97 13.17 8.66 9.15
CA ALA A 97 13.02 10.11 9.13
C ALA A 97 12.45 10.65 10.45
N GLN A 98 11.45 9.98 11.02
CA GLN A 98 10.90 10.29 12.34
C GLN A 98 11.99 10.21 13.42
N SER A 99 12.76 9.12 13.47
CA SER A 99 13.82 8.96 14.47
C SER A 99 14.90 10.05 14.38
N ILE A 100 15.21 10.51 13.16
CA ILE A 100 16.14 11.61 12.94
C ILE A 100 15.53 12.90 13.49
N HIS A 101 14.28 13.19 13.15
CA HIS A 101 13.58 14.39 13.62
C HIS A 101 13.46 14.42 15.16
N GLU A 102 13.09 13.30 15.79
CA GLU A 102 13.05 13.17 17.25
C GLU A 102 14.43 13.34 17.88
N SER A 103 15.49 12.86 17.22
CA SER A 103 16.86 13.05 17.70
C SER A 103 17.32 14.51 17.71
N LEU A 104 16.67 15.36 16.91
CA LEU A 104 16.91 16.81 16.89
C LEU A 104 16.22 17.51 18.06
N LEU A 105 15.23 16.91 18.71
CA LEU A 105 14.57 17.53 19.86
C LEU A 105 15.41 17.41 21.14
N PRO A 106 15.32 18.36 22.09
CA PRO A 106 16.03 18.29 23.36
C PRO A 106 15.65 17.03 24.14
N LYS A 107 16.62 16.15 24.40
CA LYS A 107 16.40 14.85 25.07
C LYS A 107 16.27 14.94 26.58
N SER A 108 16.75 16.03 27.18
CA SER A 108 16.80 16.19 28.63
C SER A 108 16.42 17.61 29.03
N ALA A 109 15.80 17.74 30.19
CA ALA A 109 15.54 19.03 30.79
C ALA A 109 16.85 19.82 30.96
N VAL A 110 16.82 21.10 30.65
CA VAL A 110 17.95 22.00 30.89
C VAL A 110 17.80 22.55 32.30
N LYS A 111 18.78 22.24 33.15
CA LYS A 111 18.86 22.74 34.53
C LYS A 111 19.88 23.87 34.61
N THR A 112 19.46 24.99 35.18
CA THR A 112 20.33 26.08 35.62
C THR A 112 20.16 26.30 37.12
N ASP A 113 21.04 27.09 37.73
CA ASP A 113 20.99 27.36 39.18
C ASP A 113 19.70 28.07 39.63
N TRP A 114 18.95 28.63 38.68
CA TRP A 114 17.77 29.44 38.94
C TRP A 114 16.49 28.92 38.25
N CYS A 115 16.57 27.92 37.35
CA CYS A 115 15.38 27.28 36.79
C CYS A 115 15.64 25.87 36.24
N GLU A 116 14.58 25.09 36.13
CA GLU A 116 14.56 23.83 35.39
C GLU A 116 13.52 23.93 34.26
N ILE A 117 13.94 23.66 33.03
CA ILE A 117 13.07 23.74 31.84
C ILE A 117 12.98 22.36 31.21
N ALA A 118 11.77 21.84 31.10
CA ALA A 118 11.45 20.60 30.41
C ALA A 118 10.44 20.87 29.29
N GLY A 119 10.51 20.07 28.23
CA GLY A 119 9.58 20.12 27.11
C GLY A 119 9.35 18.73 26.56
N VAL A 120 8.22 18.55 25.87
CA VAL A 120 7.89 17.34 25.12
C VAL A 120 7.12 17.74 23.86
N SER A 121 7.39 17.08 22.74
CA SER A 121 6.61 17.22 21.50
C SER A 121 6.00 15.87 21.16
N LEU A 122 4.67 15.81 21.05
CA LEU A 122 3.94 14.61 20.63
C LEU A 122 3.36 14.85 19.23
N PRO A 123 3.93 14.24 18.18
CA PRO A 123 3.41 14.42 16.84
C PRO A 123 2.07 13.70 16.68
N ALA A 124 1.11 14.33 15.98
CA ALA A 124 -0.18 13.71 15.66
C ALA A 124 -0.11 12.69 14.51
N THR A 125 0.98 12.71 13.74
CA THR A 125 1.26 11.80 12.62
C THR A 125 2.68 11.25 12.74
N GLU A 126 3.24 10.68 11.67
CA GLU A 126 4.60 10.10 11.65
C GLU A 126 5.69 11.15 11.90
N ILE A 127 5.50 12.40 11.44
CA ILE A 127 6.47 13.50 11.64
C ILE A 127 5.72 14.79 11.99
N GLY A 128 6.12 15.38 13.12
CA GLY A 128 5.60 16.66 13.60
C GLY A 128 6.18 17.85 12.84
N GLY A 129 5.35 18.88 12.65
CA GLY A 129 5.82 20.21 12.24
C GLY A 129 6.36 21.02 13.42
N ASP A 130 5.95 20.69 14.64
CA ASP A 130 6.30 21.48 15.81
C ASP A 130 7.68 21.10 16.33
N PHE A 131 8.51 22.10 16.60
CA PHE A 131 9.79 21.89 17.27
C PHE A 131 9.98 22.90 18.39
N TYR A 132 10.78 22.49 19.37
CA TYR A 132 11.28 23.39 20.40
C TYR A 132 12.77 23.15 20.61
N ASP A 133 13.46 24.17 21.09
CA ASP A 133 14.85 24.07 21.53
C ASP A 133 15.10 24.93 22.76
N ILE A 134 16.06 24.52 23.58
CA ILE A 134 16.44 25.23 24.80
C ILE A 134 17.95 25.39 24.80
N ILE A 135 18.42 26.63 24.62
CA ILE A 135 19.83 26.96 24.42
C ILE A 135 20.30 27.86 25.56
N LYS A 136 21.32 27.41 26.32
CA LYS A 136 21.96 28.23 27.35
C LYS A 136 22.88 29.24 26.67
N LEU A 137 22.59 30.54 26.79
CA LEU A 137 23.42 31.61 26.21
C LEU A 137 24.50 32.09 27.20
N SER A 138 24.18 32.10 28.50
CA SER A 138 25.12 32.38 29.59
C SER A 138 24.58 31.80 30.91
N GLU A 139 25.31 31.96 32.02
CA GLU A 139 24.82 31.54 33.35
C GLU A 139 23.48 32.18 33.76
N SER A 140 23.16 33.36 33.24
CA SER A 140 21.95 34.11 33.58
C SER A 140 20.98 34.30 32.41
N LYS A 141 21.24 33.69 31.24
CA LYS A 141 20.42 33.86 30.03
C LYS A 141 20.17 32.52 29.34
N ILE A 142 18.91 32.24 29.07
CA ILE A 142 18.45 31.07 28.30
C ILE A 142 17.58 31.57 27.16
N LEU A 143 17.78 30.99 25.98
CA LEU A 143 16.88 31.14 24.85
C LEU A 143 16.00 29.90 24.75
N ILE A 144 14.69 30.12 24.71
CA ILE A 144 13.70 29.08 24.45
C ILE A 144 13.10 29.37 23.08
N VAL A 145 13.19 28.39 22.18
CA VAL A 145 12.60 28.46 20.84
C VAL A 145 11.41 27.50 20.82
N ILE A 146 10.26 27.98 20.37
CA ILE A 146 9.08 27.16 20.09
C ILE A 146 8.57 27.62 18.74
N ALA A 147 8.36 26.68 17.82
CA ALA A 147 7.87 26.98 16.49
C ALA A 147 6.93 25.87 16.02
N ASP A 148 5.85 26.30 15.36
CA ASP A 148 4.87 25.46 14.68
C ASP A 148 5.02 25.70 13.17
N ALA A 149 5.25 24.61 12.42
CA ALA A 149 5.30 24.66 10.98
C ALA A 149 3.93 24.33 10.40
N SER A 150 3.33 25.30 9.69
CA SER A 150 2.04 25.13 9.00
C SER A 150 2.03 23.90 8.08
N GLY A 151 1.30 22.85 8.47
CA GLY A 151 1.16 21.60 7.73
C GLY A 151 1.39 20.38 8.62
N HIS A 152 1.54 19.19 8.02
CA HIS A 152 1.90 17.98 8.75
C HIS A 152 2.71 17.02 7.86
N GLY A 153 3.40 16.06 8.47
CA GLY A 153 4.19 15.04 7.78
C GLY A 153 5.60 15.49 7.42
N THR A 154 6.23 14.78 6.47
CA THR A 154 7.65 14.92 6.13
C THR A 154 8.06 16.34 5.73
N GLY A 155 7.26 17.01 4.91
CA GLY A 155 7.57 18.37 4.44
C GLY A 155 7.68 19.39 5.58
N ALA A 156 6.71 19.35 6.51
CA ALA A 156 6.71 20.22 7.69
C ALA A 156 7.91 19.91 8.60
N GLY A 157 8.17 18.63 8.88
CA GLY A 157 9.30 18.25 9.74
C GLY A 157 10.68 18.60 9.17
N VAL A 158 10.85 18.56 7.84
CA VAL A 158 12.10 19.01 7.19
C VAL A 158 12.27 20.52 7.33
N LEU A 159 11.20 21.30 7.11
CA LEU A 159 11.25 22.75 7.28
C LEU A 159 11.65 23.13 8.71
N SER A 160 11.05 22.50 9.70
CA SER A 160 11.36 22.69 11.12
C SER A 160 12.81 22.38 11.45
N ALA A 161 13.35 21.28 10.93
CA ALA A 161 14.77 20.94 11.09
C ALA A 161 15.70 21.98 10.46
N MET A 162 15.36 22.49 9.27
CA MET A 162 16.13 23.55 8.60
C MET A 162 16.09 24.85 9.39
N THR A 163 14.91 25.29 9.84
CA THR A 163 14.76 26.49 10.67
C THR A 163 15.57 26.38 11.95
N LYS A 164 15.50 25.23 12.63
CA LYS A 164 16.33 24.96 13.82
C LYS A 164 17.81 25.12 13.51
N SER A 165 18.29 24.51 12.43
CA SER A 165 19.69 24.60 12.03
C SER A 165 20.13 26.04 11.75
N SER A 166 19.30 26.84 11.07
CA SER A 166 19.60 28.25 10.81
C SER A 166 19.67 29.07 12.09
N ILE A 167 18.78 28.84 13.05
CA ILE A 167 18.80 29.52 14.36
C ILE A 167 20.11 29.19 15.11
N ILE A 168 20.46 27.91 15.20
CA ILE A 168 21.69 27.48 15.89
C ILE A 168 22.93 28.09 15.22
N GLN A 169 22.97 28.11 13.89
CA GLN A 169 24.08 28.68 13.13
C GLN A 169 24.26 30.19 13.41
N GLU A 170 23.16 30.94 13.44
CA GLU A 170 23.22 32.38 13.71
C GLU A 170 23.68 32.69 15.15
N LEU A 171 23.26 31.86 16.11
CA LEU A 171 23.67 31.98 17.51
C LEU A 171 25.17 31.72 17.68
N GLN A 172 25.71 30.70 17.01
CA GLN A 172 27.15 30.40 17.03
C GLN A 172 27.96 31.55 16.42
N HIS A 173 27.47 32.13 15.33
CA HIS A 173 28.12 33.27 14.69
C HIS A 173 28.11 34.51 15.59
N THR A 174 26.98 34.80 16.24
CA THR A 174 26.83 35.96 17.14
C THR A 174 27.66 35.82 18.41
N GLN A 175 27.73 34.63 19.01
CA GLN A 175 28.57 34.39 20.20
C GLN A 175 30.07 34.53 19.87
N SER A 176 30.51 34.01 18.72
CA SER A 176 31.89 34.16 18.26
C SER A 176 32.32 35.62 18.07
N LEU A 177 31.41 36.51 17.68
CA LEU A 177 31.69 37.94 17.53
C LEU A 177 31.66 38.70 18.86
N ALA A 178 30.89 38.22 19.83
CA ALA A 178 30.84 38.81 21.18
C ALA A 178 32.07 38.46 22.04
N GLU A 179 32.84 37.45 21.64
CA GLU A 179 34.09 37.03 22.29
C GLU A 179 35.37 37.65 21.70
N LEU A 180 35.27 38.47 20.64
CA LEU A 180 36.36 39.26 20.04
C LEU A 180 36.45 40.67 20.64
#